data_AF-A0A518JMT2-F1
#
_entry.id   AF-A0A518JMT2-F1
#
_cell.length_a   1.000
_cell.length_b   1.000
_cell.length_c   1.000
_cell.angle_alpha   90.00
_cell.angle_beta   90.00
_cell.angle_gamma   90.00
#
_symmetry.space_group_name_H-M   'P 1'
#
loop_
_entity.id
_entity.type
_entity.pdbx_description
1 polymer ?
#
loop_
_entity_poly.entity_id
_entity_poly.type
_entity_poly.pdbx_seq_one_letter_code
_entity_poly.pdbx_strand_id
1 'polypeptide(L)'
;MDEVDQLMLNAQLRDELEPYIDESVSRIDVRRMPLSQENEFLASMLAWERAPAIPISHWFEPALALPHPDELDRDELHDCLWNAIERLHSKRIILECTDHLTDRELYKIIFRDILPCREKKVDLPRNFLHWRCFDDGDNDTWLRFYATPNERWQWEQETGLTAPLAENPPYPRHMPTRPPQEG
;
A
#
# COMPACT_ATOMS: atom_id res chain seq x y z
N MET A 1 -28.66 12.46 9.22
CA MET A 1 -28.40 11.91 10.57
C MET A 1 -28.41 13.10 11.50
N ASP A 2 -29.28 13.10 12.51
CA ASP A 2 -29.37 14.23 13.44
C ASP A 2 -28.26 14.16 14.50
N GLU A 3 -28.19 15.18 15.37
CA GLU A 3 -27.15 15.28 16.39
C GLU A 3 -27.21 14.14 17.41
N VAL A 4 -28.40 13.64 17.73
CA VAL A 4 -28.59 12.54 18.68
C VAL A 4 -28.09 11.24 18.07
N ASP A 5 -28.43 10.96 16.82
CA ASP A 5 -27.93 9.80 16.08
C ASP A 5 -26.38 9.79 16.03
N GLN A 6 -25.77 10.95 15.78
CA GLN A 6 -24.31 11.08 15.74
C GLN A 6 -23.67 10.82 17.10
N LEU A 7 -24.30 11.24 18.21
CA LEU A 7 -23.81 10.96 19.56
C LEU A 7 -23.92 9.48 19.91
N MET A 8 -25.03 8.83 19.53
CA MET A 8 -25.23 7.40 19.74
C MET A 8 -24.22 6.56 18.95
N LEU A 9 -23.98 6.91 17.68
CA LEU A 9 -22.95 6.26 16.86
C LEU A 9 -21.56 6.44 17.47
N ASN A 10 -21.24 7.63 17.96
CA ASN A 10 -19.96 7.91 18.59
C ASN A 10 -19.72 7.03 19.83
N ALA A 11 -20.71 6.97 20.72
CA ALA A 11 -20.65 6.14 21.92
C ALA A 11 -20.43 4.66 21.56
N GLN A 12 -21.21 4.14 20.61
CA GLN A 12 -21.06 2.76 20.14
C GLN A 12 -19.66 2.49 19.57
N LEU A 13 -19.14 3.35 18.70
CA LEU A 13 -17.82 3.16 18.10
C LEU A 13 -16.72 3.16 19.17
N ARG A 14 -16.83 4.01 20.19
CA ARG A 14 -15.88 4.07 21.30
C ARG A 14 -15.91 2.82 22.16
N ASP A 15 -17.10 2.32 22.49
CA ASP A 15 -17.26 1.06 23.23
C ASP A 15 -16.68 -0.13 22.45
N GLU A 16 -16.91 -0.19 21.14
CA GLU A 16 -16.37 -1.25 20.28
C GLU A 16 -14.84 -1.17 20.12
N LEU A 17 -14.27 0.03 20.27
CA LEU A 17 -12.83 0.28 20.20
C LEU A 17 -12.11 0.08 21.54
N GLU A 18 -12.83 0.10 22.67
CA GLU A 18 -12.28 -0.04 24.02
C GLU A 18 -11.28 -1.21 24.15
N PRO A 19 -11.49 -2.41 23.57
CA PRO A 19 -10.54 -3.51 23.67
C PRO A 19 -9.21 -3.29 22.93
N TYR A 20 -9.15 -2.33 22.01
CA TYR A 20 -8.00 -2.07 21.13
C TYR A 20 -7.22 -0.81 21.52
N ILE A 21 -7.79 0.04 22.36
CA ILE A 21 -7.22 1.33 22.80
C ILE A 21 -6.38 1.10 24.07
N ASP A 22 -5.05 1.23 23.96
CA ASP A 22 -4.17 1.38 25.13
C ASP A 22 -4.22 2.84 25.66
N GLU A 23 -3.70 3.08 26.87
CA GLU A 23 -3.63 4.40 27.52
C GLU A 23 -3.02 5.50 26.63
N SER A 24 -2.22 5.15 25.61
CA SER A 24 -1.66 6.09 24.63
C SER A 24 -2.69 6.68 23.66
N VAL A 25 -3.77 5.96 23.31
CA VAL A 25 -4.81 6.41 22.38
C VAL A 25 -5.88 7.26 23.09
N SER A 26 -6.01 7.11 24.41
CA SER A 26 -6.82 8.01 25.26
C SER A 26 -6.42 9.50 25.17
N ARG A 27 -5.20 9.77 24.67
CA ARG A 27 -4.63 11.11 24.48
C ARG A 27 -4.94 11.72 23.11
N ILE A 28 -5.62 11.02 22.21
CA ILE A 28 -6.20 11.67 21.02
C ILE A 28 -7.29 12.60 21.55
N ASP A 29 -6.93 13.87 21.68
CA ASP A 29 -7.86 14.93 22.05
C ASP A 29 -8.76 15.24 20.85
N VAL A 30 -9.67 14.31 20.53
CA VAL A 30 -10.66 14.41 19.44
C VAL A 30 -11.63 15.58 19.64
N ARG A 31 -11.53 16.31 20.77
CA ARG A 31 -12.35 17.45 21.18
C ARG A 31 -12.28 18.69 20.27
N ARG A 32 -11.69 18.59 19.07
CA ARG A 32 -11.56 19.70 18.11
C ARG A 32 -12.20 19.43 16.73
N MET A 33 -12.83 18.29 16.50
CA MET A 33 -13.49 18.00 15.20
C MET A 33 -15.02 17.90 15.33
N PRO A 34 -15.78 18.15 14.24
CA PRO A 34 -17.20 17.86 14.20
C PRO A 34 -17.48 16.38 14.44
N LEU A 35 -18.57 16.07 15.14
CA LEU A 35 -18.92 14.72 15.57
C LEU A 35 -19.05 13.71 14.41
N SER A 36 -19.52 14.16 13.24
CA SER A 36 -19.57 13.32 12.04
C SER A 36 -18.19 12.90 11.55
N GLN A 37 -17.22 13.82 11.59
CA GLN A 37 -15.83 13.52 11.21
C GLN A 37 -15.16 12.61 12.23
N GLU A 38 -15.47 12.80 13.51
CA GLU A 38 -15.03 11.90 14.56
C GLU A 38 -15.55 10.48 14.34
N ASN A 39 -16.84 10.33 14.01
CA ASN A 39 -17.44 9.03 13.73
C ASN A 39 -16.82 8.36 12.51
N GLU A 40 -16.54 9.09 11.44
CA GLU A 40 -15.83 8.57 10.27
C GLU A 40 -14.42 8.07 10.63
N PHE A 41 -13.70 8.82 11.47
CA PHE A 41 -12.38 8.44 11.95
C PHE A 41 -12.43 7.17 12.81
N LEU A 42 -13.31 7.14 13.82
CA LEU A 42 -13.48 5.98 14.71
C LEU A 42 -13.93 4.73 13.94
N ALA A 43 -14.86 4.88 12.99
CA ALA A 43 -15.29 3.78 12.12
C ALA A 43 -14.14 3.25 11.25
N SER A 44 -13.28 4.14 10.73
CA SER A 44 -12.10 3.74 9.95
C SER A 44 -11.09 2.98 10.79
N MET A 45 -10.84 3.45 12.02
CA MET A 45 -9.95 2.78 12.97
C MET A 45 -10.50 1.40 13.35
N LEU A 46 -11.79 1.29 13.68
CA LEU A 46 -12.41 0.01 14.02
C LEU A 46 -12.40 -0.98 12.84
N ALA A 47 -12.63 -0.48 11.62
CA ALA A 47 -12.53 -1.30 10.41
C ALA A 47 -11.12 -1.86 10.22
N TRP A 48 -10.07 -1.07 10.52
CA TRP A 48 -8.69 -1.52 10.50
C TRP A 48 -8.40 -2.60 11.55
N GLU A 49 -8.85 -2.38 12.79
CA GLU A 49 -8.66 -3.34 13.89
C GLU A 49 -9.31 -4.69 13.57
N ARG A 50 -10.54 -4.66 13.08
CA ARG A 50 -11.31 -5.87 12.73
C ARG A 50 -10.86 -6.56 11.45
N ALA A 51 -10.19 -5.84 10.55
CA ALA A 51 -9.80 -6.41 9.27
C ALA A 51 -8.90 -7.64 9.47
N PRO A 52 -9.12 -8.72 8.72
CA PRO A 52 -8.28 -9.90 8.84
C PRO A 52 -6.92 -9.64 8.20
N ALA A 53 -5.86 -10.09 8.87
CA ALA A 53 -4.52 -10.15 8.29
C ALA A 53 -4.35 -11.48 7.55
N ILE A 54 -4.48 -11.47 6.22
CA ILE A 54 -4.45 -12.67 5.37
C ILE A 54 -3.53 -12.43 4.16
N PRO A 55 -3.01 -13.50 3.52
CA PRO A 55 -2.19 -13.35 2.32
C PRO A 55 -2.92 -12.57 1.22
N ILE A 56 -2.23 -11.67 0.52
CA ILE A 56 -2.81 -10.87 -0.57
C ILE A 56 -3.43 -11.77 -1.65
N SER A 57 -2.84 -12.93 -1.95
CA SER A 57 -3.43 -13.95 -2.84
C SER A 57 -4.88 -14.32 -2.50
N HIS A 58 -5.26 -14.30 -1.22
CA HIS A 58 -6.60 -14.65 -0.73
C HIS A 58 -7.56 -13.45 -0.71
N TRP A 59 -7.15 -12.29 -1.23
CA TRP A 59 -8.04 -11.13 -1.36
C TRP A 59 -9.00 -11.25 -2.56
N PHE A 60 -8.72 -12.20 -3.43
CA PHE A 60 -9.40 -12.47 -4.70
C PHE A 60 -10.35 -13.66 -4.60
N GLU A 61 -11.39 -13.65 -5.44
CA GLU A 61 -12.32 -14.75 -5.60
C GLU A 61 -12.43 -15.13 -7.09
N PRO A 62 -11.87 -16.27 -7.53
CA PRO A 62 -11.03 -17.19 -6.76
C PRO A 62 -9.68 -16.57 -6.37
N ALA A 63 -9.00 -17.17 -5.39
CA ALA A 63 -7.67 -16.75 -4.95
C ALA A 63 -6.71 -16.58 -6.14
N LEU A 64 -5.90 -15.52 -6.11
CA LEU A 64 -4.93 -15.24 -7.16
C LEU A 64 -3.73 -16.19 -6.99
N ALA A 65 -3.65 -17.16 -7.90
CA ALA A 65 -2.52 -18.05 -8.07
C ALA A 65 -1.83 -17.74 -9.40
N LEU A 66 -0.51 -17.64 -9.37
CA LEU A 66 0.33 -17.37 -10.52
C LEU A 66 1.17 -18.61 -10.86
N PRO A 67 1.39 -18.94 -12.15
CA PRO A 67 2.33 -19.99 -12.54
C PRO A 67 3.76 -19.68 -12.06
N HIS A 68 4.59 -20.71 -11.90
CA HIS A 68 5.97 -20.49 -11.52
C HIS A 68 6.71 -19.74 -12.64
N PRO A 69 7.54 -18.72 -12.36
CA PRO A 69 8.18 -17.91 -13.39
C PRO A 69 9.01 -18.72 -14.39
N ASP A 70 9.62 -19.82 -13.95
CA ASP A 70 10.47 -20.65 -14.81
C ASP A 70 9.67 -21.58 -15.75
N GLU A 71 8.35 -21.66 -15.58
CA GLU A 71 7.44 -22.40 -16.47
C GLU A 71 6.93 -21.55 -17.63
N LEU A 72 7.11 -20.23 -17.56
CA LEU A 72 6.60 -19.26 -18.53
C LEU A 72 7.70 -18.79 -19.47
N ASP A 73 7.40 -18.74 -20.76
CA ASP A 73 8.23 -18.04 -21.71
C ASP A 73 8.16 -16.51 -21.54
N ARG A 74 8.76 -15.75 -22.45
CA ARG A 74 8.80 -14.29 -22.33
C ARG A 74 7.40 -13.66 -22.50
N ASP A 75 6.65 -14.10 -23.50
CA ASP A 75 5.40 -13.46 -23.89
C ASP A 75 4.28 -13.90 -22.91
N GLU A 76 4.26 -15.18 -22.54
CA GLU A 76 3.37 -15.71 -21.50
C GLU A 76 3.60 -15.00 -20.15
N LEU A 77 4.86 -14.77 -19.78
CA LEU A 77 5.18 -14.06 -18.54
C LEU A 77 4.69 -12.62 -18.57
N HIS A 78 4.87 -11.93 -19.70
CA HIS A 78 4.40 -10.56 -19.87
C HIS A 78 2.88 -10.46 -19.69
N ASP A 79 2.13 -11.34 -20.35
CA ASP A 79 0.67 -11.38 -20.24
C ASP A 79 0.21 -11.71 -18.81
N CYS A 80 0.86 -12.70 -18.18
CA CYS A 80 0.56 -13.06 -16.79
C CYS A 80 0.88 -11.91 -15.82
N LEU A 81 1.99 -11.20 -16.04
CA LEU A 81 2.39 -10.05 -15.25
C LEU A 81 1.33 -8.95 -15.30
N TRP A 82 0.92 -8.53 -16.50
CA TRP A 82 -0.06 -7.46 -16.64
C TRP A 82 -1.43 -7.86 -16.11
N ASN A 83 -1.84 -9.13 -16.29
CA ASN A 83 -3.05 -9.62 -15.63
C ASN A 83 -2.96 -9.51 -14.10
N ALA A 84 -1.81 -9.86 -13.52
CA ALA A 84 -1.59 -9.75 -12.07
C ALA A 84 -1.64 -8.29 -11.60
N ILE A 85 -1.01 -7.37 -12.34
CA ILE A 85 -1.00 -5.93 -12.04
C ILE A 85 -2.43 -5.37 -12.00
N GLU A 86 -3.23 -5.65 -13.02
CA GLU A 86 -4.63 -5.20 -13.09
C GLU A 86 -5.48 -5.79 -11.96
N ARG A 87 -5.27 -7.07 -11.64
CA ARG A 87 -5.95 -7.70 -10.51
C ARG A 87 -5.56 -7.02 -9.19
N LEU A 88 -4.27 -6.81 -8.93
CA LEU A 88 -3.80 -6.09 -7.73
C LEU A 88 -4.42 -4.69 -7.63
N HIS A 89 -4.45 -3.94 -8.74
CA HIS A 89 -5.08 -2.62 -8.79
C HIS A 89 -6.58 -2.67 -8.48
N SER A 90 -7.31 -3.68 -8.97
CA SER A 90 -8.73 -3.89 -8.63
C SER A 90 -9.00 -4.09 -7.13
N LYS A 91 -7.96 -4.45 -6.36
CA LYS A 91 -7.99 -4.56 -4.90
C LYS A 91 -7.33 -3.38 -4.20
N ARG A 92 -7.13 -2.26 -4.91
CA ARG A 92 -6.50 -1.02 -4.41
C ARG A 92 -5.04 -1.24 -3.95
N ILE A 93 -4.34 -2.20 -4.55
CA ILE A 93 -2.91 -2.41 -4.35
C ILE A 93 -2.18 -1.73 -5.50
N ILE A 94 -1.39 -0.71 -5.20
CA ILE A 94 -0.64 0.09 -6.17
C ILE A 94 0.82 -0.30 -6.10
N LEU A 95 1.39 -0.71 -7.23
CA LEU A 95 2.81 -0.99 -7.34
C LEU A 95 3.56 0.28 -7.72
N GLU A 96 4.58 0.62 -6.94
CA GLU A 96 5.42 1.79 -7.12
C GLU A 96 6.87 1.37 -7.41
N CYS A 97 7.60 2.27 -8.09
CA CYS A 97 9.03 2.10 -8.36
C CYS A 97 9.35 0.78 -9.08
N THR A 98 8.69 0.54 -10.22
CA THR A 98 8.79 -0.72 -10.97
C THR A 98 9.71 -0.66 -12.18
N ASP A 99 9.99 0.54 -12.69
CA ASP A 99 10.68 0.73 -13.98
C ASP A 99 12.15 0.30 -14.00
N HIS A 100 12.76 0.02 -12.85
CA HIS A 100 14.12 -0.53 -12.78
C HIS A 100 14.16 -2.05 -13.02
N LEU A 101 13.01 -2.71 -12.99
CA LEU A 101 12.88 -4.16 -13.06
C LEU A 101 12.51 -4.61 -14.47
N THR A 102 13.08 -5.72 -14.91
CA THR A 102 12.52 -6.50 -16.03
C THR A 102 11.16 -7.07 -15.67
N ASP A 103 10.36 -7.48 -16.66
CA ASP A 103 9.07 -8.14 -16.40
C ASP A 103 9.23 -9.38 -15.51
N ARG A 104 10.31 -10.15 -15.75
CA ARG A 104 10.59 -11.36 -14.96
C ARG A 104 10.93 -11.05 -13.51
N GLU A 105 11.64 -9.96 -13.23
CA GLU A 105 11.95 -9.54 -11.86
C GLU A 105 10.70 -9.01 -11.16
N LEU A 106 9.93 -8.13 -11.80
CA LEU A 106 8.67 -7.63 -11.24
C LEU A 106 7.67 -8.77 -10.99
N TYR A 107 7.55 -9.70 -11.92
CA TYR A 107 6.72 -10.90 -11.75
C TYR A 107 7.17 -11.74 -10.54
N LYS A 108 8.48 -11.91 -10.34
CA LYS A 108 9.03 -12.63 -9.18
C LYS A 108 8.71 -11.91 -7.86
N ILE A 109 8.77 -10.58 -7.83
CA ILE A 109 8.37 -9.79 -6.65
C ILE A 109 6.88 -10.03 -6.36
N ILE A 110 6.02 -9.92 -7.36
CA ILE A 110 4.58 -10.19 -7.18
C ILE A 110 4.36 -11.61 -6.64
N PHE A 111 4.97 -12.61 -7.28
CA PHE A 111 4.81 -14.02 -6.95
C PHE A 111 5.31 -14.39 -5.55
N ARG A 112 6.53 -13.97 -5.20
CA ARG A 112 7.25 -14.41 -3.98
C ARG A 112 6.99 -13.51 -2.79
N ASP A 113 6.86 -12.21 -3.02
CA ASP A 113 6.90 -11.21 -1.95
C ASP A 113 5.52 -10.61 -1.71
N ILE A 114 4.80 -10.21 -2.77
CA ILE A 114 3.49 -9.54 -2.63
C ILE A 114 2.38 -10.56 -2.30
N LEU A 115 2.14 -11.54 -3.17
CA LEU A 115 1.00 -12.46 -3.01
C LEU A 115 1.00 -13.29 -1.71
N PRO A 116 2.16 -13.71 -1.17
CA PRO A 116 2.23 -14.39 0.12
C PRO A 116 2.18 -13.44 1.32
N CYS A 117 2.45 -12.14 1.14
CA CYS A 117 2.47 -11.18 2.24
C CYS A 117 1.11 -11.10 2.93
N ARG A 118 1.14 -11.13 4.26
CA ARG A 118 -0.05 -11.08 5.11
C ARG A 118 -0.36 -9.62 5.44
N GLU A 119 -1.35 -9.08 4.76
CA GLU A 119 -1.79 -7.70 4.95
C GLU A 119 -3.20 -7.62 5.51
N LYS A 120 -3.50 -6.52 6.19
CA LYS A 120 -4.84 -6.20 6.67
C LYS A 120 -5.74 -5.89 5.47
N LYS A 121 -6.71 -6.76 5.19
CA LYS A 121 -7.70 -6.55 4.11
C LYS A 121 -8.77 -5.57 4.55
N VAL A 122 -8.44 -4.28 4.56
CA VAL A 122 -9.34 -3.21 4.99
C VAL A 122 -10.20 -2.75 3.82
N ASP A 123 -11.51 -2.98 3.90
CA ASP A 123 -12.46 -2.61 2.87
C ASP A 123 -13.01 -1.19 3.07
N LEU A 124 -12.11 -0.21 3.06
CA LEU A 124 -12.46 1.20 3.06
C LEU A 124 -12.17 1.80 1.67
N PRO A 125 -13.07 2.62 1.09
CA PRO A 125 -12.91 3.16 -0.27
C PRO A 125 -11.62 3.95 -0.50
N ARG A 126 -11.08 4.56 0.56
CA ARG A 126 -9.87 5.41 0.51
C ARG A 126 -8.59 4.68 0.93
N ASN A 127 -8.69 3.40 1.30
CA ASN A 127 -7.54 2.62 1.72
C ASN A 127 -6.88 1.97 0.49
N PHE A 128 -5.67 2.45 0.17
CA PHE A 128 -4.80 1.90 -0.86
C PHE A 128 -3.55 1.34 -0.20
N LEU A 129 -3.15 0.14 -0.61
CA LEU A 129 -1.89 -0.44 -0.23
C LEU A 129 -0.86 -0.07 -1.29
N HIS A 130 0.13 0.75 -0.93
CA HIS A 130 1.23 1.10 -1.81
C HIS A 130 2.40 0.15 -1.57
N TRP A 131 2.88 -0.49 -2.62
CA TRP A 131 4.00 -1.43 -2.57
C TRP A 131 5.17 -0.91 -3.38
N ARG A 132 6.25 -0.48 -2.72
CA ARG A 132 7.50 -0.12 -3.38
C ARG A 132 8.22 -1.39 -3.80
N CYS A 133 8.55 -1.54 -5.07
CA CYS A 133 9.13 -2.77 -5.62
C CYS A 133 10.67 -2.83 -5.46
N PHE A 134 11.16 -2.41 -4.30
CA PHE A 134 12.54 -2.56 -3.83
C PHE A 134 12.53 -2.62 -2.30
N ASP A 135 13.56 -3.20 -1.69
CA ASP A 135 13.62 -3.33 -0.23
C ASP A 135 13.84 -1.97 0.45
N ASP A 136 13.27 -1.76 1.65
CA ASP A 136 13.43 -0.50 2.39
C ASP A 136 14.90 -0.13 2.69
N GLY A 137 15.79 -1.12 2.71
CA GLY A 137 17.24 -0.94 2.88
C GLY A 137 18.00 -0.68 1.58
N ASP A 138 17.36 -0.84 0.42
CA ASP A 138 17.96 -0.65 -0.90
C ASP A 138 17.95 0.83 -1.30
N ASN A 139 18.78 1.60 -0.59
CA ASN A 139 19.04 3.00 -0.92
C ASN A 139 19.68 3.15 -2.29
N ASP A 140 20.39 2.15 -2.79
CA ASP A 140 21.12 2.26 -4.05
C ASP A 140 20.16 2.32 -5.25
N THR A 141 19.19 1.41 -5.32
CA THR A 141 18.12 1.45 -6.33
C THR A 141 17.31 2.73 -6.22
N TRP A 142 16.91 3.12 -5.00
CA TRP A 142 16.17 4.36 -4.78
C TRP A 142 16.95 5.59 -5.25
N LEU A 143 18.21 5.74 -4.83
CA LEU A 143 19.05 6.88 -5.17
C LEU A 143 19.32 6.96 -6.68
N ARG A 144 19.58 5.84 -7.35
CA ARG A 144 19.82 5.81 -8.80
C ARG A 144 18.60 6.23 -9.59
N PHE A 145 17.44 5.67 -9.29
CA PHE A 145 16.31 5.68 -10.22
C PHE A 145 15.13 6.56 -9.80
N TYR A 146 14.96 6.85 -8.50
CA TYR A 146 13.71 7.43 -7.97
C TYR A 146 13.91 8.66 -7.10
N ALA A 147 15.06 8.80 -6.44
CA ALA A 147 15.32 9.93 -5.56
C ALA A 147 15.46 11.24 -6.34
N THR A 148 14.79 12.27 -5.86
CA THR A 148 14.95 13.63 -6.36
C THR A 148 16.34 14.19 -6.04
N PRO A 149 16.81 15.25 -6.74
CA PRO A 149 18.08 15.89 -6.42
C PRO A 149 18.19 16.36 -4.96
N ASN A 150 17.07 16.80 -4.36
CA ASN A 150 17.05 17.25 -2.96
C ASN A 150 17.18 16.10 -1.98
N GLU A 151 16.46 14.99 -2.20
CA GLU A 151 16.57 13.78 -1.36
C GLU A 151 17.97 13.17 -1.44
N ARG A 152 18.58 13.15 -2.63
CA ARG A 152 19.96 12.71 -2.81
C ARG A 152 20.94 13.58 -2.01
N TRP A 153 20.81 14.91 -2.10
CA TRP A 153 21.64 15.83 -1.34
C TRP A 153 21.48 15.60 0.17
N GLN A 154 20.24 15.47 0.65
CA GLN A 154 19.96 15.22 2.06
C GLN A 154 20.62 13.90 2.54
N TRP A 155 20.48 12.83 1.77
CA TRP A 155 21.11 11.54 2.07
C TRP A 155 22.64 11.66 2.14
N GLU A 156 23.28 12.42 1.25
CA GLU A 156 24.73 12.66 1.29
C GLU A 156 25.15 13.43 2.54
N GLN A 157 24.36 14.43 2.98
CA GLN A 157 24.63 15.17 4.23
C GLN A 157 24.48 14.29 5.47
N GLU A 158 23.46 13.43 5.50
CA GLU A 158 23.16 12.57 6.66
C GLU A 158 24.16 11.42 6.79
N THR A 159 24.58 10.83 5.67
CA THR A 159 25.45 9.64 5.66
C THR A 159 26.93 9.97 5.51
N GLY A 160 27.27 11.13 4.96
CA GLY A 160 28.63 11.49 4.58
C GLY A 160 29.18 10.71 3.38
N LEU A 161 28.35 9.91 2.70
CA LEU A 161 28.69 9.15 1.51
C LEU A 161 28.30 9.93 0.25
N THR A 162 28.87 9.55 -0.90
CA THR A 162 28.48 10.09 -2.21
C THR A 162 27.36 9.23 -2.80
N ALA A 163 26.28 9.86 -3.27
CA ALA A 163 25.17 9.14 -3.86
C ALA A 163 25.59 8.52 -5.22
N PRO A 164 25.11 7.31 -5.55
CA PRO A 164 25.39 6.69 -6.85
C PRO A 164 24.89 7.59 -7.98
N LEU A 165 25.47 7.51 -9.19
CA LEU A 165 25.02 8.35 -10.30
C LEU A 165 23.52 8.19 -10.55
N ALA A 166 22.79 9.29 -10.74
CA ALA A 166 21.38 9.22 -11.11
C ALA A 166 21.23 8.67 -12.53
N GLU A 167 20.31 7.75 -12.73
CA GLU A 167 20.08 7.04 -13.98
C GLU A 167 18.58 7.00 -14.30
N ASN A 168 18.25 6.95 -15.59
CA ASN A 168 16.88 6.69 -16.00
C ASN A 168 16.58 5.20 -15.81
N PRO A 169 15.42 4.84 -15.25
CA PRO A 169 15.03 3.44 -15.15
C PRO A 169 14.99 2.76 -16.53
N PRO A 170 15.57 1.55 -16.69
CA PRO A 170 15.69 0.88 -17.99
C PRO A 170 14.37 0.41 -18.63
N TYR A 171 13.30 0.22 -17.86
CA TYR A 171 12.05 -0.39 -18.31
C TYR A 171 10.84 0.49 -17.94
N PRO A 172 10.65 1.65 -18.59
CA PRO A 172 9.52 2.54 -18.29
C PRO A 172 8.18 1.86 -18.56
N ARG A 173 7.26 1.91 -17.59
CA ARG A 173 5.90 1.32 -17.70
C ARG A 173 4.81 2.31 -17.32
N HIS A 174 3.66 2.17 -17.98
CA HIS A 174 2.44 2.90 -17.61
C HIS A 174 1.64 2.08 -16.59
N MET A 175 2.04 2.17 -15.31
CA MET A 175 1.36 1.44 -14.24
C MET A 175 -0.01 2.06 -13.93
N PRO A 176 -1.02 1.23 -13.58
CA PRO A 176 -2.28 1.72 -13.04
C PRO A 176 -2.07 2.53 -11.76
N THR A 177 -2.62 3.75 -11.72
CA THR A 177 -2.47 4.67 -10.58
C THR A 177 -3.79 4.84 -9.83
N ARG A 178 -3.72 5.50 -8.67
CA ARG A 178 -4.91 5.91 -7.93
C ARG A 178 -5.74 6.87 -8.80
N PRO A 179 -7.08 6.70 -8.88
CA PRO A 179 -7.93 7.68 -9.54
C PRO A 179 -7.82 9.05 -8.85
N PRO A 180 -7.98 10.16 -9.59
CA PRO A 180 -7.95 11.51 -9.03
C PRO A 180 -8.95 11.62 -7.87
N GLN A 181 -8.55 12.27 -6.77
CA GLN A 181 -9.50 12.60 -5.71
C GLN A 181 -10.42 13.72 -6.22
N GLU A 182 -11.69 13.41 -6.50
CA GLU A 182 -12.71 14.45 -6.57
C GLU A 182 -12.88 15.01 -5.15
N GLY A 183 -12.64 16.31 -5.02
CA GLY A 183 -12.62 17.04 -3.75
C GLY A 183 -14.00 17.28 -3.15
#